data_AF-A0A095AN34-F1
#
_entry.id   AF-A0A095AN34-F1
#
_cell.length_a   1.000
_cell.length_b   1.000
_cell.length_c   1.000
_cell.angle_alpha   90.00
_cell.angle_beta   90.00
_cell.angle_gamma   90.00
#
_symmetry.space_group_name_H-M   'P 1'
#
loop_
_entity.id
_entity.type
_entity.pdbx_description
1 polymer ?
#
loop_
_entity_poly.entity_id
_entity_poly.type
_entity_poly.pdbx_seq_one_letter_code
_entity_poly.pdbx_strand_id
1 'polypeptide(L)'
;MKLPQQYPSGSNDGECDCLPRPEIQADRPALTTFVLRYQDAWFGMEKRVAFEAEDVAAALVMMEREPIGAWAELTSEGEMICRRGYEPGGAADYWVVD
;
A
#
# COMPACT_ATOMS: atom_id res chain seq x y z
N MET A 1 -9.00 -63.14 -26.99
CA MET A 1 -7.84 -62.98 -27.91
C MET A 1 -6.96 -61.85 -27.39
N LYS A 2 -5.67 -62.16 -27.19
CA LYS A 2 -4.47 -61.29 -27.11
C LYS A 2 -4.24 -60.38 -25.88
N LEU A 3 -3.38 -60.95 -25.01
CA LEU A 3 -2.51 -60.52 -23.90
C LEU A 3 -2.20 -59.03 -23.58
N PRO A 4 -1.80 -58.76 -22.30
CA PRO A 4 -1.54 -57.44 -21.74
C PRO A 4 -0.14 -56.91 -22.14
N GLN A 5 -0.01 -55.59 -22.28
CA GLN A 5 1.30 -54.95 -22.36
C GLN A 5 1.76 -54.52 -20.96
N GLN A 6 2.70 -55.29 -20.42
CA GLN A 6 3.65 -54.80 -19.42
C GLN A 6 4.71 -53.98 -20.16
N TYR A 7 4.95 -52.73 -19.71
CA TYR A 7 6.18 -52.00 -20.03
C TYR A 7 7.04 -51.88 -18.76
N PRO A 8 8.37 -51.93 -18.92
CA PRO A 8 9.30 -52.18 -17.83
C PRO A 8 9.47 -50.98 -16.90
N SER A 9 9.85 -51.34 -15.68
CA SER A 9 10.39 -50.48 -14.62
C SER A 9 11.46 -49.54 -15.17
N GLY A 10 11.21 -48.24 -15.06
CA GLY A 10 12.22 -47.18 -15.12
C GLY A 10 12.26 -46.51 -13.75
N SER A 11 13.34 -46.78 -13.02
CA SER A 11 13.66 -46.15 -11.75
C SER A 11 13.66 -44.62 -11.84
N ASN A 12 13.11 -44.00 -10.78
CA ASN A 12 13.55 -42.78 -10.10
C ASN A 12 13.84 -41.48 -10.88
N ASP A 13 13.52 -40.39 -10.18
CA ASP A 13 14.07 -39.04 -10.34
C ASP A 13 13.44 -38.18 -11.43
N GLY A 14 12.15 -37.92 -11.24
CA GLY A 14 11.44 -36.80 -11.87
C GLY A 14 10.94 -35.76 -10.86
N GLU A 15 11.45 -35.79 -9.62
CA GLU A 15 11.37 -34.63 -8.75
C GLU A 15 12.34 -33.60 -9.34
N CYS A 16 11.85 -32.74 -10.22
CA CYS A 16 12.52 -31.47 -10.50
C CYS A 16 12.41 -30.59 -9.23
N ASP A 17 13.01 -31.05 -8.13
CA ASP A 17 13.20 -30.35 -6.86
C ASP A 17 14.49 -29.52 -6.89
N CYS A 18 14.96 -29.19 -8.10
CA CYS A 18 16.22 -28.47 -8.33
C CYS A 18 16.03 -26.97 -8.56
N LEU A 19 14.78 -26.49 -8.58
CA LEU A 19 14.52 -25.06 -8.58
C LEU A 19 14.17 -24.68 -7.15
N PRO A 20 14.99 -23.87 -6.46
CA PRO A 20 14.56 -23.31 -5.18
C PRO A 20 13.22 -22.64 -5.44
N ARG A 21 12.15 -23.18 -4.84
CA ARG A 21 10.86 -22.52 -4.84
C ARG A 21 11.15 -21.14 -4.25
N PRO A 22 10.99 -20.03 -5.00
CA PRO A 22 11.34 -18.72 -4.47
C PRO A 22 10.56 -18.57 -3.18
N GLU A 23 11.32 -18.51 -2.08
CA GLU A 23 10.77 -18.37 -0.75
C GLU A 23 9.81 -17.19 -0.83
N ILE A 24 8.54 -17.47 -0.50
CA ILE A 24 7.44 -16.52 -0.62
C ILE A 24 7.93 -15.22 0.02
N GLN A 25 8.05 -14.17 -0.80
CA GLN A 25 8.57 -12.84 -0.50
C GLN A 25 8.21 -12.41 0.93
N ALA A 26 9.07 -12.74 1.91
CA ALA A 26 8.84 -12.44 3.32
C ALA A 26 9.39 -11.07 3.70
N ASP A 27 9.84 -10.29 2.72
CA ASP A 27 10.52 -9.01 2.94
C ASP A 27 9.83 -7.85 2.20
N ARG A 28 8.55 -8.01 1.86
CA ARG A 28 7.73 -6.85 1.48
C ARG A 28 7.21 -6.21 2.76
N PRO A 29 7.43 -4.90 2.96
CA PRO A 29 6.88 -4.21 4.12
C PRO A 29 5.36 -4.36 4.13
N ALA A 30 4.80 -4.60 5.33
CA ALA A 30 3.36 -4.59 5.51
C ALA A 30 2.84 -3.19 5.19
N LEU A 31 1.89 -3.10 4.26
CA LEU A 31 1.29 -1.83 3.89
C LEU A 31 0.07 -1.57 4.77
N THR A 32 -0.08 -0.32 5.18
CA THR A 32 -1.22 0.19 5.94
C THR A 32 -2.11 1.02 5.03
N THR A 33 -3.42 0.84 5.13
CA THR A 33 -4.40 1.62 4.36
C THR A 33 -4.67 2.95 5.05
N PHE A 34 -4.37 4.03 4.34
CA PHE A 34 -4.68 5.40 4.77
C PHE A 34 -5.82 5.99 3.94
N VAL A 35 -6.55 6.92 4.55
CA VAL A 35 -7.56 7.73 3.87
C VAL A 35 -7.25 9.19 4.09
N LEU A 36 -6.95 9.91 3.00
CA LEU A 36 -6.82 11.36 2.99
C LEU A 36 -8.18 11.97 2.65
N ARG A 37 -8.70 12.81 3.54
CA ARG A 37 -9.84 13.69 3.28
C ARG A 37 -9.34 15.12 3.20
N TYR A 38 -9.71 15.85 2.16
CA TYR A 38 -9.24 17.21 2.00
C TYR A 38 -10.22 18.07 1.22
N GLN A 39 -10.14 19.39 1.39
CA GLN A 39 -10.77 20.32 0.47
C GLN A 39 -9.89 20.46 -0.77
N ASP A 40 -10.42 20.20 -1.96
CA ASP A 40 -9.72 20.46 -3.21
C ASP A 40 -9.49 21.97 -3.42
N ALA A 41 -8.26 22.36 -3.74
CA ALA A 41 -7.86 23.76 -3.92
C ALA A 41 -8.48 24.42 -5.18
N TRP A 42 -8.85 23.65 -6.19
CA TRP A 42 -9.39 24.19 -7.45
C TRP A 42 -10.90 24.39 -7.41
N PHE A 43 -11.62 23.43 -6.82
CA PHE A 43 -13.07 23.39 -6.83
C PHE A 43 -13.70 23.64 -5.46
N GLY A 44 -12.90 23.64 -4.38
CA GLY A 44 -13.36 23.88 -3.01
C GLY A 44 -14.21 22.74 -2.42
N MET A 45 -14.26 21.58 -3.07
CA MET A 45 -15.07 20.42 -2.68
C MET A 45 -14.29 19.44 -1.81
N GLU A 46 -14.99 18.68 -0.96
CA GLU A 46 -14.35 17.57 -0.25
C GLU A 46 -13.98 16.45 -1.24
N LYS A 47 -12.72 16.03 -1.20
CA LYS A 47 -12.19 14.82 -1.85
C LYS A 47 -11.76 13.79 -0.81
N ARG A 48 -11.84 12.53 -1.20
CA ARG A 48 -11.36 11.38 -0.42
C ARG A 48 -10.51 10.49 -1.29
N VAL A 49 -9.33 10.14 -0.80
CA VAL A 49 -8.38 9.25 -1.48
C VAL A 49 -7.96 8.17 -0.51
N ALA A 50 -8.20 6.91 -0.86
CA ALA A 50 -7.69 5.77 -0.12
C ALA A 50 -6.43 5.25 -0.83
N PHE A 51 -5.37 4.98 -0.07
CA PHE A 51 -4.11 4.50 -0.59
C PHE A 51 -3.34 3.70 0.45
N GLU A 52 -2.37 2.93 0.00
CA GLU A 52 -1.52 2.08 0.84
C GLU A 52 -0.13 2.72 0.97
N ALA A 53 0.42 2.73 2.18
CA ALA A 53 1.79 3.19 2.45
C ALA A 53 2.43 2.35 3.56
N GLU A 54 3.77 2.36 3.61
CA GLU A 54 4.54 1.58 4.60
C GLU A 54 4.33 2.12 6.03
N ASP A 55 4.30 3.44 6.17
CA ASP A 55 4.07 4.12 7.44
C ASP A 55 3.45 5.52 7.21
N VAL A 56 3.23 6.24 8.31
CA VAL A 56 2.67 7.60 8.28
C VAL A 56 3.59 8.56 7.52
N ALA A 57 4.91 8.46 7.65
CA ALA A 57 5.83 9.37 6.98
C ALA A 57 5.78 9.20 5.46
N ALA A 58 5.76 7.96 4.98
CA ALA A 58 5.55 7.64 3.57
C ALA A 58 4.21 8.17 3.06
N ALA A 59 3.14 8.00 3.86
CA ALA A 59 1.82 8.53 3.50
C ALA A 59 1.82 10.06 3.36
N LEU A 60 2.52 10.77 4.27
CA LEU A 60 2.63 12.23 4.22
C LEU A 60 3.39 12.71 2.99
N VAL A 61 4.43 11.98 2.56
CA VAL A 61 5.16 12.29 1.31
C VAL A 61 4.28 12.09 0.09
N MET A 62 3.46 11.03 0.06
CA MET A 62 2.60 10.74 -1.09
C MET A 62 1.56 11.83 -1.32
N MET A 63 0.98 12.39 -0.26
CA MET A 63 -0.06 13.43 -0.36
C MET A 63 0.47 14.84 -0.64
N GLU A 64 1.79 15.10 -0.56
CA GLU A 64 2.36 16.44 -0.77
C GLU A 64 2.01 17.04 -2.14
N ARG A 65 1.74 16.18 -3.11
CA ARG A 65 1.37 16.56 -4.49
C ARG A 65 -0.12 16.77 -4.69
N GLU A 66 -0.95 16.40 -3.72
CA GLU A 66 -2.39 16.60 -3.81
C GLU A 66 -2.70 18.10 -3.74
N PRO A 67 -3.66 18.60 -4.55
CA PRO A 67 -4.06 20.00 -4.56
C PRO A 67 -4.91 20.31 -3.33
N ILE A 68 -4.30 20.29 -2.14
CA ILE A 68 -4.97 20.51 -0.86
C ILE A 68 -5.23 22.00 -0.66
N GLY A 69 -6.50 22.34 -0.51
CA GLY A 69 -7.05 23.66 -0.19
C GLY A 69 -6.98 23.96 1.31
N ALA A 70 -8.07 24.46 1.91
CA ALA A 70 -8.03 25.04 3.25
C ALA A 70 -8.02 24.02 4.41
N TRP A 71 -8.19 22.72 4.16
CA TRP A 71 -8.09 21.70 5.21
C TRP A 71 -7.75 20.33 4.62
N ALA A 72 -7.08 19.50 5.43
CA ALA A 72 -6.88 18.08 5.18
C ALA A 72 -6.75 17.29 6.48
N GLU A 73 -7.20 16.04 6.44
CA GLU A 73 -7.21 15.06 7.52
C GLU A 73 -6.74 13.72 6.96
N LEU A 74 -5.82 13.06 7.67
CA LEU A 74 -5.34 11.72 7.36
C LEU A 74 -5.87 10.76 8.43
N THR A 75 -6.53 9.69 8.01
CA THR A 75 -7.02 8.64 8.90
C THR A 75 -6.46 7.28 8.52
N SER A 76 -6.37 6.38 9.49
CA SER A 76 -6.04 4.97 9.32
C SER A 76 -6.96 4.15 10.22
N GLU A 77 -7.53 3.07 9.69
CA GLU A 77 -8.46 2.19 10.43
C GLU A 77 -9.65 2.93 11.10
N GLY A 78 -10.01 4.11 10.60
CA GLY A 78 -11.06 4.96 11.16
C GLY A 78 -10.59 5.92 12.25
N GLU A 79 -9.34 5.85 12.70
CA GLU A 79 -8.72 6.80 13.62
C GLU A 79 -8.04 7.95 12.88
N MET A 80 -8.13 9.16 13.42
CA MET A 80 -7.45 10.33 12.88
C MET A 80 -5.98 10.30 13.31
N ILE A 81 -5.08 10.37 12.33
CA ILE A 81 -3.64 10.29 12.55
C ILE A 81 -3.03 11.69 12.49
N CYS A 82 -3.37 12.45 11.45
CA CYS A 82 -2.82 13.78 11.26
C CYS A 82 -3.87 14.77 10.74
N ARG A 83 -3.72 16.04 11.11
CA ARG A 83 -4.46 17.16 10.55
C ARG A 83 -3.52 18.23 10.02
N ARG A 84 -3.85 18.80 8.87
CA ARG A 84 -3.11 19.93 8.31
C ARG A 84 -3.43 21.21 9.07
N GLY A 85 -2.39 21.81 9.63
CA GLY A 85 -2.41 23.16 10.20
C GLY A 85 -1.87 24.18 9.20
N TYR A 86 -2.25 25.44 9.42
CA TYR A 86 -1.81 26.58 8.61
C TYR A 86 -1.14 27.60 9.51
N GLU A 87 0.02 28.06 9.09
CA GLU A 87 0.68 29.17 9.78
C GLU A 87 0.17 30.51 9.22
N PRO A 88 -0.27 31.45 10.07
CA PRO A 88 -0.62 32.79 9.62
C PRO A 88 0.55 33.47 8.88
N GLY A 89 0.25 34.17 7.79
CA GLY A 89 1.26 34.92 7.05
C GLY A 89 1.96 34.17 5.91
N GLY A 90 1.48 32.97 5.56
CA GLY A 90 1.93 32.24 4.37
C GLY A 90 3.25 31.49 4.55
N ALA A 91 3.62 31.15 5.78
CA ALA A 91 4.67 30.17 6.01
C ALA A 91 4.19 28.76 5.62
N ALA A 92 5.10 27.79 5.62
CA ALA A 92 4.81 26.43 5.17
C ALA A 92 3.73 25.78 6.05
N ASP A 93 2.82 25.06 5.41
CA ASP A 93 1.81 24.27 6.11
C ASP A 93 2.47 23.11 6.87
N TYR A 94 1.89 22.72 8.00
CA TYR A 94 2.42 21.67 8.87
C TYR A 94 1.35 20.62 9.17
N TRP A 95 1.80 19.46 9.64
CA TRP A 95 0.91 18.37 10.06
C TRP A 95 1.02 18.18 11.57
N VAL A 96 -0.12 18.19 12.23
CA VAL A 96 -0.25 17.89 13.66
C VAL A 96 -0.70 16.45 13.79
N VAL A 97 0.03 15.66 14.58
CA VAL A 97 -0.36 14.31 14.98
C VAL A 97 -1.31 14.43 16.18
N ASP A 98 -2.44 13.74 16.14
CA ASP A 98 -3.40 13.66 17.25
C ASP A 98 -2.94 12.65 18.32
#